data_AF-A0A2A5S5P3-F1
#
_entry.id   AF-A0A2A5S5P3-F1
#
_cell.length_a   1.000
_cell.length_b   1.000
_cell.length_c   1.000
_cell.angle_alpha   90.00
_cell.angle_beta   90.00
_cell.angle_gamma   90.00
#
_symmetry.space_group_name_H-M   'P 1'
#
loop_
_entity.id
_entity.type
_entity.pdbx_description
1 polymer ?
#
loop_
_entity_poly.entity_id
_entity_poly.type
_entity_poly.pdbx_seq_one_letter_code
_entity_poly.pdbx_strand_id
1 'polypeptide(L)'
;MTRLRFRLKDESKANTEVIKKLSGVVTVVQSGGQYQVVIGNHVSEVYKEFVVMAGIQDAAPSEASEDKPKGVLNNFIDIVSGIFTPVISVLMAAGMIKGLVALLSAFKLLEPTSGTFIILSATGDGLFYFFPLFLGYTGSKKFGGKPFIGMAIGAALVYPTITATMANGDALFTLFRGTVIESPVYVTFLGIPVILMSYTSSVVPIIAGTYLAAKLEGVFNRVIPRLVRSFFISFLTLIITVPLVFLIVGPLTTWLGLFLGQLLSASYNLSPILSGILIGGFWQVFIMFGLHWGFIPIALNNLATLGYDVVMISGSTTPLAMAGVTLGVMLKTKNKKLKEIALPAFLSSLFGVTEPALYGVTLPRKKVFYTTSVAVAMGGAIMGLFKTRAHINGGTGIFAIPRFINPKSGFDASFIGFILACLVAFGAGFLITYFYSYNPKMDEEDASVSETETGDNHPTNETIAPSAEYEILSPVKGEIIPLDQLKDAAFSTGLLGDGLGIIPSEGKLYAPEDGEVTVLFPTNHAIGMLLDSGIELLVHVGMDTVDLTGNYFEPLVKQGDKFKKGQVLLTFDIEAIEKAGYGLETPVIVTNTKDLLDVLKTDEKNVDTSDVLLTIIT
;
A
#
# COMPACT_ATOMS: atom_id res chain seq x y z
N MET A 1 19.15 7.72 -17.15
CA MET A 1 19.45 9.00 -16.48
C MET A 1 20.93 9.30 -16.65
N THR A 2 21.31 10.47 -17.17
CA THR A 2 22.73 10.88 -17.34
C THR A 2 23.05 12.22 -16.65
N ARG A 3 22.07 12.81 -15.94
CA ARG A 3 22.17 14.15 -15.34
C ARG A 3 21.48 14.16 -13.98
N LEU A 4 22.10 14.82 -13.00
CA LEU A 4 21.43 15.21 -11.75
C LEU A 4 20.64 16.47 -12.06
N ARG A 5 19.35 16.47 -11.73
CA ARG A 5 18.46 17.59 -12.01
C ARG A 5 18.06 18.18 -10.67
N PHE A 6 18.47 19.42 -10.45
CA PHE A 6 18.13 20.18 -9.27
C PHE A 6 17.10 21.24 -9.63
N ARG A 7 16.12 21.41 -8.76
CA ARG A 7 15.38 22.66 -8.64
C ARG A 7 15.98 23.37 -7.44
N LEU A 8 16.93 24.26 -7.70
CA LEU A 8 17.58 25.02 -6.64
C LEU A 8 16.66 26.15 -6.21
N LYS A 9 16.58 26.43 -4.91
CA LYS A 9 15.84 27.60 -4.37
C LYS A 9 16.41 28.91 -4.92
N ASP A 10 17.71 28.94 -5.21
CA ASP A 10 18.43 30.05 -5.81
C ASP A 10 19.61 29.50 -6.62
N GLU A 11 19.54 29.61 -7.94
CA GLU A 11 20.59 29.12 -8.84
C GLU A 11 21.87 29.98 -8.77
N SER A 12 21.78 31.25 -8.36
CA SER A 12 22.93 32.15 -8.31
C SER A 12 23.95 31.76 -7.22
N LYS A 13 23.48 31.03 -6.20
CA LYS A 13 24.33 30.45 -5.14
C LYS A 13 25.08 29.21 -5.60
N ALA A 14 24.67 28.60 -6.71
CA ALA A 14 25.39 27.46 -7.26
C ALA A 14 26.67 27.94 -7.94
N ASN A 15 27.81 27.49 -7.41
CA ASN A 15 29.10 27.83 -7.99
C ASN A 15 29.37 27.00 -9.25
N THR A 16 28.71 27.38 -10.34
CA THR A 16 28.66 26.65 -11.61
C THR A 16 30.03 26.41 -12.20
N GLU A 17 30.91 27.39 -12.14
CA GLU A 17 32.27 27.27 -12.69
C GLU A 17 33.16 26.34 -11.87
N VAL A 18 32.90 26.20 -10.56
CA VAL A 18 33.56 25.18 -9.74
C VAL A 18 32.97 23.80 -10.04
N ILE A 19 31.65 23.68 -10.13
CA ILE A 19 30.96 22.41 -10.39
C ILE A 19 31.36 21.82 -11.74
N LYS A 20 31.48 22.65 -12.79
CA LYS A 20 31.98 22.23 -14.12
C LYS A 20 33.41 21.68 -14.10
N LYS A 21 34.23 22.07 -13.11
CA LYS A 21 35.62 21.63 -12.96
C LYS A 21 35.77 20.38 -12.08
N LEU A 22 34.68 19.92 -11.44
CA LEU A 22 34.71 18.70 -10.65
C LEU A 22 34.97 17.49 -11.54
N SER A 23 35.87 16.60 -11.09
CA SER A 23 36.18 15.35 -11.78
C SER A 23 34.93 14.50 -11.93
N GLY A 24 34.55 14.18 -13.17
CA GLY A 24 33.36 13.38 -13.50
C GLY A 24 32.14 14.20 -13.96
N VAL A 25 32.17 15.53 -13.84
CA VAL A 25 31.16 16.42 -14.43
C VAL A 25 31.55 16.73 -15.86
N VAL A 26 30.69 16.37 -16.82
CA VAL A 26 30.87 16.65 -18.25
C VAL A 26 30.52 18.10 -18.57
N THR A 27 29.40 18.58 -18.01
CA THR A 27 28.97 19.98 -18.12
C THR A 27 27.85 20.27 -17.12
N VAL A 28 27.46 21.53 -16.99
CA VAL A 28 26.26 21.96 -16.29
C VAL A 28 25.35 22.66 -17.30
N VAL A 29 24.09 22.25 -17.37
CA VAL A 29 23.08 22.79 -18.28
C VAL A 29 21.92 23.34 -17.45
N GLN A 30 21.58 24.61 -17.67
CA GLN A 30 20.40 25.25 -17.09
C GLN A 30 19.34 25.33 -18.19
N SER A 31 18.27 24.55 -18.06
CA SER A 31 17.22 24.48 -19.08
C SER A 31 15.91 23.99 -18.47
N GLY A 32 14.80 24.67 -18.77
CA GLY A 32 13.46 24.33 -18.29
C GLY A 32 13.30 24.47 -16.77
N GLY A 33 13.86 25.53 -16.17
CA GLY A 33 13.79 25.78 -14.72
C GLY A 33 14.48 24.72 -13.86
N GLN A 34 15.47 24.01 -14.43
CA GLN A 34 16.24 22.99 -13.74
C GLN A 34 17.73 23.21 -13.95
N TYR A 35 18.47 23.20 -12.85
CA TYR A 35 19.92 23.18 -12.82
C TYR A 35 20.41 21.74 -12.99
N GLN A 36 20.96 21.41 -14.16
CA GLN A 36 21.30 20.03 -14.51
C GLN A 36 22.81 19.82 -14.54
N VAL A 37 23.32 19.03 -13.59
CA VAL A 37 24.73 18.62 -13.60
C VAL A 37 24.86 17.35 -14.44
N VAL A 38 25.48 17.47 -15.62
CA VAL A 38 25.68 16.38 -16.58
C VAL A 38 26.91 15.60 -16.18
N ILE A 39 26.68 14.42 -15.61
CA ILE A 39 27.74 13.52 -15.11
C ILE A 39 27.92 12.34 -16.07
N GLY A 40 26.91 12.04 -16.87
CA GLY A 40 26.90 10.89 -17.76
C GLY A 40 26.46 9.61 -17.04
N ASN A 41 26.97 8.47 -17.46
CA ASN A 41 26.41 7.17 -17.12
C ASN A 41 26.59 6.71 -15.64
N HIS A 42 27.24 7.51 -14.79
CA HIS A 42 27.42 7.24 -13.35
C HIS A 42 26.58 8.12 -12.44
N VAL A 43 25.67 8.89 -13.02
CA VAL A 43 24.85 9.84 -12.26
C VAL A 43 24.02 9.19 -11.15
N SER A 44 23.65 7.92 -11.29
CA SER A 44 22.90 7.18 -10.28
C SER A 44 23.73 6.85 -9.04
N GLU A 45 25.05 6.70 -9.17
CA GLU A 45 25.95 6.49 -8.03
C GLU A 45 26.14 7.81 -7.27
N VAL A 46 26.34 8.92 -8.02
CA VAL A 46 26.45 10.27 -7.43
C VAL A 46 25.13 10.72 -6.80
N TYR A 47 23.98 10.39 -7.38
CA TYR A 47 22.66 10.70 -6.82
C TYR A 47 22.47 10.08 -5.44
N LYS A 48 22.81 8.80 -5.27
CA LYS A 48 22.65 8.10 -3.99
C LYS A 48 23.47 8.78 -2.89
N GLU A 49 24.74 9.07 -3.17
CA GLU A 49 25.62 9.73 -2.21
C GLU A 49 25.18 11.18 -1.92
N PHE A 50 24.75 11.89 -2.97
CA PHE A 50 24.27 13.27 -2.85
C PHE A 50 23.03 13.37 -1.97
N VAL A 51 22.06 12.47 -2.13
CA VAL A 51 20.81 12.45 -1.35
C VAL A 51 21.10 12.25 0.14
N VAL A 52 22.01 11.34 0.47
CA VAL A 52 22.47 11.09 1.85
C VAL A 52 23.18 12.32 2.42
N MET A 53 24.14 12.90 1.67
CA MET A 53 24.87 14.09 2.14
C MET A 53 24.01 15.36 2.23
N ALA A 54 22.98 15.48 1.39
CA ALA A 54 22.09 16.64 1.35
C ALA A 54 20.91 16.54 2.32
N GLY A 55 20.73 15.39 2.99
CA GLY A 55 19.61 15.16 3.91
C GLY A 55 18.23 15.20 3.24
N ILE A 56 18.16 14.98 1.93
CA ILE A 56 16.91 15.05 1.16
C ILE A 56 16.21 13.70 1.27
N GLN A 57 15.16 13.58 2.10
CA GLN A 57 14.36 12.35 2.20
C GLN A 57 13.39 12.23 1.02
N ASP A 58 13.91 11.97 -0.18
CA ASP A 58 13.14 11.16 -1.14
C ASP A 58 13.23 9.70 -0.69
N ALA A 59 12.20 8.90 -0.96
CA ALA A 59 12.05 7.51 -0.51
C ALA A 59 13.17 6.56 -1.00
N ALA A 60 14.39 6.77 -0.49
CA ALA A 60 15.49 5.84 -0.48
C ALA A 60 15.09 4.64 0.40
N PRO A 61 15.59 3.44 0.10
CA PRO A 61 15.49 2.34 1.05
C PRO A 61 16.11 2.87 2.34
N SER A 62 15.36 2.77 3.45
CA SER A 62 15.84 3.14 4.77
C SER A 62 17.30 2.72 4.88
N GLU A 63 18.22 3.68 4.95
CA GLU A 63 19.52 3.37 5.55
C GLU A 63 19.16 2.75 6.88
N ALA A 64 19.69 1.54 7.09
CA ALA A 64 19.52 0.84 8.33
C ALA A 64 19.95 1.83 9.42
N SER A 65 18.97 2.34 10.17
CA SER A 65 19.19 2.80 11.52
C SER A 65 20.10 1.76 12.15
N GLU A 66 21.16 2.20 12.82
CA GLU A 66 21.93 1.33 13.72
C GLU A 66 20.96 0.79 14.78
N ASP A 67 20.22 -0.24 14.40
CA ASP A 67 19.30 -0.94 15.25
C ASP A 67 20.16 -1.90 16.05
N LYS A 68 20.10 -1.73 17.36
CA LYS A 68 20.42 -2.78 18.35
C LYS A 68 20.02 -4.13 17.78
N PRO A 69 20.82 -5.20 17.95
CA PRO A 69 20.63 -6.47 17.26
C PRO A 69 19.16 -6.94 17.37
N LYS A 70 18.38 -6.67 16.33
CA LYS A 70 17.00 -7.09 16.22
C LYS A 70 17.05 -8.60 16.06
N GLY A 71 16.45 -9.34 16.99
CA GLY A 71 16.35 -10.80 16.87
C GLY A 71 15.75 -11.20 15.51
N VAL A 72 16.06 -12.39 15.00
CA VAL A 72 15.67 -12.86 13.66
C VAL A 72 14.19 -12.64 13.35
N LEU A 73 13.32 -12.86 14.35
CA LEU A 73 11.88 -12.62 14.24
C LEU A 73 11.50 -11.15 14.08
N ASN A 74 12.19 -10.22 14.76
CA ASN A 74 11.96 -8.77 14.60
C ASN A 74 12.31 -8.31 13.19
N ASN A 75 13.47 -8.74 12.68
CA ASN A 75 13.89 -8.40 11.33
C ASN A 75 12.92 -8.95 10.28
N PHE A 76 12.42 -10.18 10.48
CA PHE A 76 11.39 -10.76 9.61
C PHE A 76 10.09 -9.95 9.65
N ILE A 77 9.59 -9.58 10.84
CA ILE A 77 8.39 -8.75 10.96
C ILE A 77 8.60 -7.39 10.28
N ASP A 78 9.75 -6.72 10.46
CA ASP A 78 10.06 -5.46 9.79
C ASP A 78 10.05 -5.56 8.26
N ILE A 79 10.58 -6.66 7.72
CA ILE A 79 10.55 -6.93 6.28
C ILE A 79 9.10 -7.10 5.82
N VAL A 80 8.35 -7.99 6.46
CA VAL A 80 6.97 -8.29 6.07
C VAL A 80 6.09 -7.05 6.23
N SER A 81 6.11 -6.38 7.37
CA SER A 81 5.36 -5.14 7.59
C SER A 81 5.72 -4.07 6.57
N GLY A 82 7.02 -3.85 6.28
CA GLY A 82 7.43 -2.87 5.26
C GLY A 82 6.93 -3.19 3.84
N ILE A 83 6.72 -4.47 3.52
CA ILE A 83 6.22 -4.94 2.22
C ILE A 83 4.69 -4.83 2.14
N PHE A 84 3.99 -5.10 3.25
CA PHE A 84 2.54 -5.16 3.30
C PHE A 84 1.87 -3.82 3.61
N THR A 85 2.49 -2.95 4.43
CA THR A 85 1.89 -1.66 4.82
C THR A 85 1.35 -0.84 3.65
N PRO A 86 2.07 -0.69 2.52
CA PRO A 86 1.57 0.11 1.39
C PRO A 86 0.32 -0.46 0.70
N VAL A 87 -0.02 -1.73 0.93
CA VAL A 87 -1.15 -2.42 0.28
C VAL A 87 -2.30 -2.75 1.25
N ILE A 88 -2.16 -2.43 2.55
CA ILE A 88 -3.17 -2.76 3.58
C ILE A 88 -4.54 -2.16 3.27
N SER A 89 -4.61 -0.89 2.84
CA SER A 89 -5.89 -0.22 2.54
C SER A 89 -6.65 -0.93 1.40
N VAL A 90 -5.93 -1.30 0.34
CA VAL A 90 -6.52 -2.01 -0.81
C VAL A 90 -6.89 -3.44 -0.42
N LEU A 91 -6.10 -4.11 0.42
CA LEU A 91 -6.44 -5.43 0.99
C LEU A 91 -7.74 -5.40 1.80
N MET A 92 -7.95 -4.35 2.60
CA MET A 92 -9.18 -4.17 3.35
C MET A 92 -10.38 -3.98 2.41
N ALA A 93 -10.28 -3.11 1.41
CA ALA A 93 -11.34 -2.89 0.43
C ALA A 93 -11.69 -4.20 -0.32
N ALA A 94 -10.68 -4.90 -0.83
CA ALA A 94 -10.85 -6.17 -1.53
C ALA A 94 -11.51 -7.24 -0.64
N GLY A 95 -11.05 -7.37 0.62
CA GLY A 95 -11.63 -8.29 1.60
C GLY A 95 -13.09 -7.97 1.95
N MET A 96 -13.43 -6.69 2.12
CA MET A 96 -14.81 -6.25 2.36
C MET A 96 -15.71 -6.54 1.17
N ILE A 97 -15.25 -6.31 -0.07
CA ILE A 97 -16.02 -6.61 -1.28
C ILE A 97 -16.29 -8.12 -1.38
N LYS A 98 -15.27 -8.96 -1.16
CA LYS A 98 -15.45 -10.42 -1.12
C LYS A 98 -16.48 -10.84 -0.06
N GLY A 99 -16.42 -10.21 1.11
CA GLY A 99 -17.38 -10.45 2.18
C GLY A 99 -18.81 -10.06 1.81
N LEU A 100 -18.99 -8.89 1.18
CA LEU A 100 -20.29 -8.43 0.68
C LEU A 100 -20.85 -9.38 -0.39
N VAL A 101 -20.03 -9.76 -1.38
CA VAL A 101 -20.45 -10.71 -2.44
C VAL A 101 -20.86 -12.05 -1.84
N ALA A 102 -20.09 -12.57 -0.88
CA ALA A 102 -20.41 -13.81 -0.19
C ALA A 102 -21.73 -13.69 0.61
N LEU A 103 -21.96 -12.55 1.27
CA LEU A 103 -23.20 -12.26 2.01
C LEU A 103 -24.42 -12.23 1.07
N LEU A 104 -24.34 -11.46 -0.01
CA LEU A 104 -25.43 -11.33 -1.00
C LEU A 104 -25.74 -12.68 -1.65
N SER A 105 -24.71 -13.48 -1.94
CA SER A 105 -24.87 -14.83 -2.48
C SER A 105 -25.51 -15.77 -1.47
N ALA A 106 -25.10 -15.71 -0.20
CA ALA A 106 -25.68 -16.53 0.87
C ALA A 106 -27.17 -16.23 1.09
N PHE A 107 -27.59 -14.97 0.99
CA PHE A 107 -29.00 -14.57 1.06
C PHE A 107 -29.79 -14.78 -0.24
N LYS A 108 -29.16 -15.35 -1.28
CA LYS A 108 -29.75 -15.54 -2.62
C LYS A 108 -30.20 -14.23 -3.28
N LEU A 109 -29.62 -13.10 -2.87
CA LEU A 109 -29.84 -11.79 -3.49
C LEU A 109 -28.98 -11.61 -4.75
N LEU A 110 -27.92 -12.40 -4.87
CA LEU A 110 -26.99 -12.37 -5.99
C LEU A 110 -26.72 -13.79 -6.48
N GLU A 111 -27.08 -14.07 -7.74
CA GLU A 111 -26.85 -15.38 -8.33
C GLU A 111 -25.39 -15.52 -8.78
N PRO A 112 -24.67 -16.62 -8.45
CA PRO A 112 -23.26 -16.81 -8.81
C PRO A 112 -22.95 -16.81 -10.32
N THR A 113 -23.96 -17.00 -11.15
CA THR A 113 -23.86 -17.00 -12.63
C THR A 113 -24.13 -15.62 -13.23
N SER A 114 -24.64 -14.68 -12.43
CA SER A 114 -24.98 -13.33 -12.91
C SER A 114 -23.74 -12.52 -13.25
N GLY A 115 -23.85 -11.64 -14.25
CA GLY A 115 -22.76 -10.71 -14.61
C GLY A 115 -22.33 -9.82 -13.43
N THR A 116 -23.29 -9.40 -12.60
CA THR A 116 -23.02 -8.62 -11.37
C THR A 116 -22.15 -9.40 -10.39
N PHE A 117 -22.44 -10.69 -10.17
CA PHE A 117 -21.61 -11.53 -9.31
C PHE A 117 -20.19 -11.65 -9.85
N ILE A 118 -20.05 -11.92 -11.16
CA ILE A 118 -18.74 -12.10 -11.79
C ILE A 118 -17.91 -10.83 -11.66
N ILE A 119 -18.48 -9.65 -11.94
CA ILE A 119 -17.77 -8.36 -11.86
C ILE A 119 -17.40 -8.04 -10.41
N LEU A 120 -18.32 -8.15 -9.46
CA LEU A 120 -18.02 -7.85 -8.05
C LEU A 120 -17.01 -8.85 -7.45
N SER A 121 -17.10 -10.13 -7.83
CA SER A 121 -16.11 -11.13 -7.44
C SER A 121 -14.75 -10.77 -8.02
N ALA A 122 -14.66 -10.37 -9.29
CA ALA A 122 -13.40 -9.93 -9.88
C ALA A 122 -12.82 -8.69 -9.18
N THR A 123 -13.66 -7.73 -8.76
CA THR A 123 -13.22 -6.56 -7.98
C THR A 123 -12.62 -6.96 -6.63
N GLY A 124 -13.23 -7.93 -5.94
CA GLY A 124 -12.72 -8.43 -4.67
C GLY A 124 -11.51 -9.37 -4.81
N ASP A 125 -11.51 -10.25 -5.80
CA ASP A 125 -10.48 -11.27 -6.01
C ASP A 125 -9.25 -10.74 -6.74
N GLY A 126 -9.39 -9.69 -7.56
CA GLY A 126 -8.32 -9.20 -8.43
C GLY A 126 -7.02 -8.90 -7.68
N LEU A 127 -7.10 -8.19 -6.54
CA LEU A 127 -5.93 -7.91 -5.72
C LEU A 127 -5.26 -9.19 -5.20
N PHE A 128 -6.04 -10.14 -4.68
CA PHE A 128 -5.50 -11.39 -4.13
C PHE A 128 -4.91 -12.27 -5.25
N TYR A 129 -5.59 -12.38 -6.38
CA TYR A 129 -5.11 -13.14 -7.53
C TYR A 129 -3.77 -12.59 -8.03
N PHE A 130 -3.71 -11.28 -8.25
CA PHE A 130 -2.51 -10.57 -8.71
C PHE A 130 -1.60 -10.10 -7.56
N PHE A 131 -1.75 -10.67 -6.36
CA PHE A 131 -1.01 -10.20 -5.18
C PHE A 131 0.51 -10.21 -5.36
N PRO A 132 1.12 -11.22 -6.02
CA PRO A 132 2.53 -11.17 -6.39
C PRO A 132 2.94 -9.93 -7.20
N LEU A 133 2.06 -9.35 -8.01
CA LEU A 133 2.36 -8.13 -8.76
C LEU A 133 2.59 -6.95 -7.82
N PHE A 134 1.67 -6.75 -6.87
CA PHE A 134 1.70 -5.65 -5.90
C PHE A 134 2.85 -5.81 -4.91
N LEU A 135 3.04 -7.02 -4.37
CA LEU A 135 4.16 -7.33 -3.49
C LEU A 135 5.52 -7.28 -4.22
N GLY A 136 5.53 -7.52 -5.52
CA GLY A 136 6.70 -7.34 -6.37
C GLY A 136 7.20 -5.89 -6.33
N TYR A 137 6.27 -4.94 -6.44
CA TYR A 137 6.57 -3.51 -6.34
C TYR A 137 7.10 -3.14 -4.95
N THR A 138 6.33 -3.44 -3.90
CA THR A 138 6.68 -3.03 -2.52
C THR A 138 7.89 -3.78 -1.99
N GLY A 139 8.04 -5.06 -2.31
CA GLY A 139 9.22 -5.88 -2.02
C GLY A 139 10.50 -5.32 -2.64
N SER A 140 10.46 -4.96 -3.93
CA SER A 140 11.63 -4.37 -4.58
C SER A 140 12.01 -3.04 -3.95
N LYS A 141 11.04 -2.19 -3.60
CA LYS A 141 11.29 -0.94 -2.88
C LYS A 141 11.93 -1.20 -1.51
N LYS A 142 11.41 -2.17 -0.75
CA LYS A 142 11.96 -2.56 0.56
C LYS A 142 13.40 -3.07 0.47
N PHE A 143 13.76 -3.81 -0.58
CA PHE A 143 15.11 -4.35 -0.77
C PHE A 143 16.06 -3.44 -1.55
N GLY A 144 15.62 -2.25 -1.98
CA GLY A 144 16.43 -1.29 -2.75
C GLY A 144 16.63 -1.64 -4.23
N GLY A 145 15.80 -2.53 -4.79
CA GLY A 145 15.74 -2.85 -6.23
C GLY A 145 14.74 -1.99 -7.00
N LYS A 146 14.68 -2.15 -8.33
CA LYS A 146 13.75 -1.37 -9.17
C LYS A 146 12.30 -1.92 -9.05
N PRO A 147 11.31 -1.09 -8.66
CA PRO A 147 9.94 -1.55 -8.40
C PRO A 147 9.26 -2.28 -9.58
N PHE A 148 9.42 -1.76 -10.80
CA PHE A 148 8.82 -2.37 -11.99
C PHE A 148 9.46 -3.71 -12.40
N ILE A 149 10.73 -3.97 -12.02
CA ILE A 149 11.33 -5.31 -12.19
C ILE A 149 10.63 -6.30 -11.26
N GLY A 150 10.40 -5.92 -10.01
CA GLY A 150 9.62 -6.71 -9.07
C GLY A 150 8.21 -7.01 -9.56
N MET A 151 7.50 -6.00 -10.08
CA MET A 151 6.18 -6.20 -10.68
C MET A 151 6.22 -7.20 -11.84
N ALA A 152 7.23 -7.10 -12.71
CA ALA A 152 7.40 -8.04 -13.82
C ALA A 152 7.66 -9.47 -13.34
N ILE A 153 8.43 -9.66 -12.26
CA ILE A 153 8.59 -10.98 -11.62
C ILE A 153 7.24 -11.48 -11.10
N GLY A 154 6.49 -10.62 -10.40
CA GLY A 154 5.15 -10.95 -9.91
C GLY A 154 4.18 -11.35 -11.02
N ALA A 155 4.18 -10.62 -12.13
CA ALA A 155 3.38 -10.91 -13.32
C ALA A 155 3.73 -12.28 -13.92
N ALA A 156 5.01 -12.62 -13.97
CA ALA A 156 5.47 -13.90 -14.48
C ALA A 156 5.00 -15.07 -13.59
N LEU A 157 4.99 -14.88 -12.26
CA LEU A 157 4.51 -15.91 -11.32
C LEU A 157 3.02 -16.22 -11.50
N VAL A 158 2.20 -15.22 -11.84
CA VAL A 158 0.76 -15.37 -12.06
C VAL A 158 0.37 -15.42 -13.54
N TYR A 159 1.33 -15.75 -14.42
CA TYR A 159 1.10 -15.81 -15.86
C TYR A 159 0.01 -16.85 -16.18
N PRO A 160 -1.08 -16.49 -16.91
CA PRO A 160 -2.24 -17.37 -17.10
C PRO A 160 -1.92 -18.73 -17.70
N THR A 161 -0.93 -18.82 -18.58
CA THR A 161 -0.53 -20.11 -19.16
C THR A 161 0.08 -21.03 -18.11
N ILE A 162 0.89 -20.52 -17.18
CA ILE A 162 1.49 -21.33 -16.11
C ILE A 162 0.39 -21.84 -15.18
N THR A 163 -0.57 -20.98 -14.81
CA THR A 163 -1.69 -21.38 -13.96
C THR A 163 -2.59 -22.41 -14.65
N ALA A 164 -2.87 -22.23 -15.95
CA ALA A 164 -3.65 -23.17 -16.75
C ALA A 164 -2.96 -24.52 -16.94
N THR A 165 -1.64 -24.53 -17.20
CA THR A 165 -0.85 -25.77 -17.32
C THR A 165 -0.90 -26.58 -16.04
N MET A 166 -0.91 -25.92 -14.88
CA MET A 166 -0.99 -26.61 -13.61
C MET A 166 -2.39 -27.14 -13.29
N ALA A 167 -3.44 -26.43 -13.71
CA ALA A 167 -4.82 -26.82 -13.46
C ALA A 167 -5.29 -27.96 -14.38
N ASN A 168 -4.88 -27.94 -15.64
CA ASN A 168 -5.46 -28.78 -16.70
C ASN A 168 -4.43 -29.55 -17.53
N GLY A 169 -3.13 -29.42 -17.23
CA GLY A 169 -2.08 -30.11 -17.99
C GLY A 169 -1.94 -31.58 -17.57
N ASP A 170 -1.62 -32.43 -18.54
CA ASP A 170 -1.17 -33.79 -18.25
C ASP A 170 0.27 -33.75 -17.74
N ALA A 171 0.58 -34.55 -16.71
CA ALA A 171 1.95 -34.67 -16.23
C ALA A 171 2.82 -35.38 -17.27
N LEU A 172 3.95 -34.77 -17.64
CA LEU A 172 4.93 -35.34 -18.56
C LEU A 172 5.57 -36.59 -17.97
N PHE A 173 5.91 -36.52 -16.69
CA PHE A 173 6.42 -37.60 -15.85
C PHE A 173 6.33 -37.18 -14.39
N THR A 174 6.61 -38.10 -13.48
CA THR A 174 6.58 -37.85 -12.04
C THR A 174 7.98 -38.04 -11.46
N LEU A 175 8.48 -37.01 -10.77
CA LEU A 175 9.72 -37.11 -9.99
C LEU A 175 9.44 -37.76 -8.63
N PHE A 176 10.43 -38.49 -8.13
CA PHE A 176 10.41 -39.12 -6.80
C PHE A 176 9.17 -39.99 -6.55
N ARG A 177 8.73 -40.71 -7.59
CA ARG A 177 7.55 -41.58 -7.55
C ARG A 177 7.65 -42.58 -6.39
N GLY A 178 6.57 -42.72 -5.63
CA GLY A 178 6.49 -43.59 -4.45
C GLY A 178 7.17 -43.03 -3.20
N THR A 179 7.63 -41.77 -3.22
CA THR A 179 8.19 -41.10 -2.05
C THR A 179 7.25 -40.00 -1.54
N VAL A 180 7.58 -39.46 -0.37
CA VAL A 180 6.83 -38.39 0.29
C VAL A 180 6.86 -37.04 -0.43
N ILE A 181 7.81 -36.87 -1.35
CA ILE A 181 7.98 -35.66 -2.19
C ILE A 181 7.63 -35.95 -3.65
N GLU A 182 6.78 -36.95 -3.91
CA GLU A 182 6.29 -37.24 -5.25
C GLU A 182 5.74 -35.98 -5.91
N SER A 183 6.32 -35.62 -7.06
CA SER A 183 6.07 -34.34 -7.72
C SER A 183 5.76 -34.57 -9.20
N PRO A 184 4.50 -34.39 -9.65
CA PRO A 184 4.17 -34.41 -11.06
C PRO A 184 4.83 -33.20 -11.77
N VAL A 185 5.45 -33.46 -12.91
CA VAL A 185 6.11 -32.44 -13.72
C VAL A 185 5.28 -32.17 -14.96
N TYR A 186 4.86 -30.93 -15.14
CA TYR A 186 4.05 -30.50 -16.28
C TYR A 186 4.87 -29.75 -17.33
N VAL A 187 6.00 -29.16 -16.94
CA VAL A 187 6.87 -28.39 -17.84
C VAL A 187 8.34 -28.57 -17.50
N THR A 188 9.20 -28.32 -18.49
CA THR A 188 10.66 -28.29 -18.33
C THR A 188 11.23 -26.95 -18.76
N PHE A 189 12.24 -26.45 -18.07
CA PHE A 189 13.01 -25.28 -18.47
C PHE A 189 14.43 -25.71 -18.84
N LEU A 190 14.81 -25.58 -20.12
CA LEU A 190 16.11 -26.08 -20.64
C LEU A 190 16.38 -27.56 -20.31
N GLY A 191 15.32 -28.39 -20.33
CA GLY A 191 15.39 -29.81 -19.95
C GLY A 191 15.40 -30.08 -18.44
N ILE A 192 15.44 -29.04 -17.60
CA ILE A 192 15.32 -29.16 -16.15
C ILE A 192 13.83 -29.26 -15.78
N PRO A 193 13.40 -30.29 -15.05
CA PRO A 193 12.02 -30.41 -14.59
C PRO A 193 11.62 -29.24 -13.68
N VAL A 194 10.45 -28.65 -13.90
CA VAL A 194 9.92 -27.58 -13.03
C VAL A 194 8.71 -28.10 -12.27
N ILE A 195 8.78 -28.05 -10.94
CA ILE A 195 7.64 -28.39 -10.07
C ILE A 195 6.81 -27.13 -9.90
N LEU A 196 5.70 -27.07 -10.61
CA LEU A 196 4.77 -25.95 -10.54
C LEU A 196 3.90 -26.05 -9.28
N MET A 197 3.59 -24.88 -8.72
CA MET A 197 2.57 -24.70 -7.70
C MET A 197 1.70 -23.50 -8.08
N SER A 198 0.55 -23.33 -7.43
CA SER A 198 -0.21 -22.10 -7.64
C SER A 198 0.50 -20.96 -6.94
N TYR A 199 0.90 -19.95 -7.72
CA TYR A 199 1.54 -18.74 -7.19
C TYR A 199 0.54 -17.59 -7.00
N THR A 200 -0.72 -17.74 -7.42
CA THR A 200 -1.78 -16.76 -7.15
C THR A 200 -1.94 -16.60 -5.64
N SER A 201 -2.09 -15.37 -5.16
CA SER A 201 -2.16 -15.06 -3.72
C SER A 201 -0.92 -15.47 -2.91
N SER A 202 0.20 -15.87 -3.55
CA SER A 202 1.42 -16.27 -2.86
C SER A 202 2.29 -15.07 -2.47
N VAL A 203 2.93 -15.17 -1.32
CA VAL A 203 3.72 -14.07 -0.73
C VAL A 203 5.22 -14.40 -0.76
N VAL A 204 5.59 -15.60 -0.34
CA VAL A 204 7.01 -15.99 -0.20
C VAL A 204 7.77 -15.99 -1.52
N PRO A 205 7.25 -16.58 -2.62
CA PRO A 205 8.00 -16.64 -3.88
C PRO A 205 8.36 -15.27 -4.43
N ILE A 206 7.43 -14.31 -4.33
CA ILE A 206 7.68 -12.95 -4.79
C ILE A 206 8.62 -12.17 -3.87
N ILE A 207 8.53 -12.33 -2.55
CA ILE A 207 9.47 -11.69 -1.61
C ILE A 207 10.89 -12.23 -1.86
N ALA A 208 11.04 -13.55 -2.01
CA ALA A 208 12.32 -14.17 -2.34
C ALA A 208 12.83 -13.70 -3.71
N GLY A 209 11.95 -13.63 -4.71
CA GLY A 209 12.27 -13.16 -6.06
C GLY A 209 12.74 -11.70 -6.09
N THR A 210 12.04 -10.80 -5.39
CA THR A 210 12.42 -9.38 -5.31
C THR A 210 13.71 -9.16 -4.52
N TYR A 211 13.94 -9.94 -3.47
CA TYR A 211 15.22 -9.94 -2.75
C TYR A 211 16.37 -10.37 -3.66
N LEU A 212 16.20 -11.49 -4.37
CA LEU A 212 17.19 -12.00 -5.33
C LEU A 212 17.44 -10.98 -6.45
N ALA A 213 16.37 -10.39 -7.01
CA ALA A 213 16.46 -9.37 -8.04
C ALA A 213 17.26 -8.16 -7.58
N ALA A 214 16.99 -7.63 -6.37
CA ALA A 214 17.72 -6.50 -5.81
C ALA A 214 19.22 -6.82 -5.63
N LYS A 215 19.57 -8.03 -5.18
CA LYS A 215 20.97 -8.47 -5.08
C LYS A 215 21.64 -8.57 -6.45
N LEU A 216 20.97 -9.18 -7.43
CA LEU A 216 21.48 -9.31 -8.81
C LEU A 216 21.65 -7.94 -9.47
N GLU A 217 20.70 -7.02 -9.31
CA GLU A 217 20.83 -5.64 -9.78
C GLU A 217 22.06 -4.96 -9.19
N GLY A 218 22.32 -5.15 -7.89
CA GLY A 218 23.53 -4.64 -7.24
C GLY A 218 24.82 -5.19 -7.87
N VAL A 219 24.87 -6.48 -8.16
CA VAL A 219 26.01 -7.14 -8.83
C VAL A 219 26.16 -6.62 -10.27
N PHE A 220 25.09 -6.60 -11.04
CA PHE A 220 25.12 -6.15 -12.44
C PHE A 220 25.46 -4.67 -12.58
N ASN A 221 25.08 -3.82 -11.61
CA ASN A 221 25.52 -2.44 -11.59
C ASN A 221 27.06 -2.31 -11.50
N ARG A 222 27.73 -3.24 -10.81
CA ARG A 222 29.20 -3.26 -10.68
C ARG A 222 29.88 -3.86 -11.91
N VAL A 223 29.29 -4.89 -12.52
CA VAL A 223 29.92 -5.65 -13.61
C VAL A 223 29.64 -5.03 -15.00
N ILE A 224 28.44 -4.49 -15.22
CA ILE A 224 28.00 -4.11 -16.57
C ILE A 224 28.50 -2.70 -16.93
N PRO A 225 29.16 -2.55 -18.09
CA PRO A 225 29.62 -1.27 -18.58
C PRO A 225 28.49 -0.25 -18.69
N ARG A 226 28.82 0.98 -18.29
CA ARG A 226 27.95 2.16 -18.26
C ARG A 226 27.10 2.37 -19.52
N LEU A 227 27.64 2.10 -20.71
CA LEU A 227 26.97 2.34 -22.00
C LEU A 227 25.71 1.48 -22.21
N VAL A 228 25.70 0.26 -21.68
CA VAL A 228 24.64 -0.73 -21.93
C VAL A 228 23.84 -1.06 -20.67
N ARG A 229 24.22 -0.46 -19.54
CA ARG A 229 23.73 -0.73 -18.18
C ARG A 229 22.21 -0.64 -18.05
N SER A 230 21.58 0.37 -18.66
CA SER A 230 20.16 0.66 -18.44
C SER A 230 19.23 -0.49 -18.85
N PHE A 231 19.53 -1.18 -19.96
CA PHE A 231 18.69 -2.26 -20.46
C PHE A 231 19.21 -3.64 -20.02
N PHE A 232 20.53 -3.87 -20.02
CA PHE A 232 21.08 -5.19 -19.69
C PHE A 232 20.87 -5.56 -18.23
N ILE A 233 20.89 -4.61 -17.28
CA ILE A 233 20.59 -4.94 -15.89
C ILE A 233 19.18 -5.51 -15.79
N SER A 234 18.19 -4.80 -16.33
CA SER A 234 16.79 -5.23 -16.24
C SER A 234 16.58 -6.57 -16.96
N PHE A 235 17.17 -6.74 -18.15
CA PHE A 235 17.13 -7.98 -18.92
C PHE A 235 17.75 -9.16 -18.15
N LEU A 236 18.99 -9.01 -17.66
CA LEU A 236 19.70 -10.08 -16.96
C LEU A 236 19.06 -10.40 -15.61
N THR A 237 18.58 -9.38 -14.88
CA THR A 237 17.86 -9.60 -13.63
C THR A 237 16.61 -10.44 -13.87
N LEU A 238 15.80 -10.12 -14.89
CA LEU A 238 14.56 -10.88 -15.15
C LEU A 238 14.85 -12.29 -15.66
N ILE A 239 15.75 -12.44 -16.64
CA ILE A 239 16.03 -13.75 -17.28
C ILE A 239 16.68 -14.74 -16.29
N ILE A 240 17.32 -14.25 -15.23
CA ILE A 240 17.92 -15.07 -14.19
C ILE A 240 16.95 -15.28 -13.03
N THR A 241 16.33 -14.20 -12.53
CA THR A 241 15.48 -14.28 -11.33
C THR A 241 14.23 -15.10 -11.57
N VAL A 242 13.50 -14.88 -12.67
CA VAL A 242 12.22 -15.55 -12.91
C VAL A 242 12.39 -17.08 -12.98
N PRO A 243 13.30 -17.64 -13.80
CA PRO A 243 13.53 -19.08 -13.80
C PRO A 243 14.00 -19.62 -12.45
N LEU A 244 14.88 -18.91 -11.73
CA LEU A 244 15.34 -19.38 -10.41
C LEU A 244 14.22 -19.45 -9.39
N VAL A 245 13.28 -18.51 -9.39
CA VAL A 245 12.12 -18.58 -8.48
C VAL A 245 11.29 -19.82 -8.77
N PHE A 246 11.00 -20.13 -10.04
CA PHE A 246 10.27 -21.34 -10.43
C PHE A 246 11.05 -22.63 -10.14
N LEU A 247 12.37 -22.65 -10.37
CA LEU A 247 13.22 -23.84 -10.22
C LEU A 247 13.58 -24.15 -8.77
N ILE A 248 13.55 -23.16 -7.88
CA ILE A 248 14.00 -23.31 -6.50
C ILE A 248 12.83 -23.15 -5.53
N VAL A 249 12.13 -22.01 -5.58
CA VAL A 249 11.14 -21.68 -4.55
C VAL A 249 9.90 -22.56 -4.66
N GLY A 250 9.41 -22.79 -5.88
CA GLY A 250 8.29 -23.71 -6.14
C GLY A 250 8.47 -25.09 -5.51
N PRO A 251 9.52 -25.85 -5.90
CA PRO A 251 9.81 -27.16 -5.30
C PRO A 251 9.93 -27.13 -3.77
N LEU A 252 10.67 -26.16 -3.22
CA LEU A 252 10.89 -26.08 -1.77
C LEU A 252 9.58 -25.86 -1.02
N THR A 253 8.72 -24.96 -1.49
CA THR A 253 7.43 -24.69 -0.86
C THR A 253 6.48 -25.88 -1.00
N THR A 254 6.43 -26.52 -2.17
CA THR A 254 5.61 -27.72 -2.38
C THR A 254 6.05 -28.87 -1.49
N TRP A 255 7.33 -29.20 -1.45
CA TRP A 255 7.84 -30.31 -0.63
C TRP A 255 7.66 -30.05 0.86
N LEU A 256 7.85 -28.81 1.31
CA LEU A 256 7.57 -28.45 2.70
C LEU A 256 6.08 -28.60 3.02
N GLY A 257 5.19 -28.20 2.11
CA GLY A 257 3.75 -28.40 2.24
C GLY A 257 3.35 -29.88 2.31
N LEU A 258 3.91 -30.72 1.42
CA LEU A 258 3.69 -32.16 1.41
C LEU A 258 4.18 -32.82 2.70
N PHE A 259 5.37 -32.45 3.16
CA PHE A 259 5.94 -32.94 4.42
C PHE A 259 5.06 -32.57 5.62
N LEU A 260 4.61 -31.31 5.71
CA LEU A 260 3.69 -30.87 6.75
C LEU A 260 2.35 -31.59 6.67
N GLY A 261 1.85 -31.85 5.46
CA GLY A 261 0.63 -32.62 5.21
C GLY A 261 0.71 -34.04 5.75
N GLN A 262 1.84 -34.72 5.53
CA GLN A 262 2.07 -36.05 6.07
C GLN A 262 2.24 -36.06 7.58
N LEU A 263 2.98 -35.10 8.13
CA LEU A 263 3.12 -34.94 9.57
C LEU A 263 1.74 -34.75 10.23
N LEU A 264 0.86 -34.00 9.57
CA LEU A 264 -0.53 -33.88 9.94
C LEU A 264 -1.26 -35.23 9.87
N SER A 265 -1.26 -35.92 8.74
CA SER A 265 -1.93 -37.23 8.62
C SER A 265 -1.45 -38.23 9.67
N ALA A 266 -0.15 -38.25 9.96
CA ALA A 266 0.43 -39.07 11.03
C ALA A 266 -0.05 -38.64 12.42
N SER A 267 -0.07 -37.32 12.70
CA SER A 267 -0.56 -36.78 13.97
C SER A 267 -2.06 -37.05 14.17
N TYR A 268 -2.85 -37.03 13.10
CA TYR A 268 -4.28 -37.30 13.15
C TYR A 268 -4.57 -38.76 13.49
N ASN A 269 -3.79 -39.70 12.94
CA ASN A 269 -3.87 -41.11 13.29
C ASN A 269 -3.44 -41.39 14.73
N LEU A 270 -2.50 -40.60 15.27
CA LEU A 270 -2.09 -40.70 16.67
C LEU A 270 -3.17 -40.14 17.61
N SER A 271 -3.63 -38.92 17.36
CA SER A 271 -4.68 -38.24 18.11
C SER A 271 -5.26 -37.07 17.30
N PRO A 272 -6.56 -37.14 16.90
CA PRO A 272 -7.23 -36.04 16.22
C PRO A 272 -7.19 -34.72 17.01
N ILE A 273 -7.18 -34.78 18.35
CA ILE A 273 -7.09 -33.60 19.23
C ILE A 273 -5.69 -32.96 19.11
N LEU A 274 -4.63 -33.77 19.22
CA LEU A 274 -3.26 -33.27 19.14
C LEU A 274 -2.97 -32.68 17.75
N SER A 275 -3.44 -33.36 16.71
CA SER A 275 -3.43 -32.87 15.34
C SER A 275 -4.10 -31.50 15.25
N GLY A 276 -5.31 -31.36 15.78
CA GLY A 276 -6.05 -30.10 15.83
C GLY A 276 -5.28 -28.97 16.51
N ILE A 277 -4.67 -29.23 17.66
CA ILE A 277 -3.86 -28.25 18.41
C ILE A 277 -2.66 -27.79 17.60
N LEU A 278 -1.86 -28.73 17.09
CA LEU A 278 -0.62 -28.42 16.39
C LEU A 278 -0.90 -27.64 15.11
N ILE A 279 -1.81 -28.14 14.28
CA ILE A 279 -2.06 -27.56 12.97
C ILE A 279 -2.83 -26.26 13.10
N GLY A 280 -3.83 -26.21 13.99
CA GLY A 280 -4.53 -24.96 14.30
C GLY A 280 -3.57 -23.90 14.82
N GLY A 281 -2.69 -24.28 15.76
CA GLY A 281 -1.69 -23.38 16.34
C GLY A 281 -0.69 -22.80 15.32
N PHE A 282 -0.25 -23.60 14.35
CA PHE A 282 0.67 -23.14 13.31
C PHE A 282 -0.03 -22.63 12.04
N TRP A 283 -1.36 -22.67 11.96
CA TRP A 283 -2.08 -22.36 10.72
C TRP A 283 -1.78 -20.96 10.20
N GLN A 284 -1.74 -19.97 11.09
CA GLN A 284 -1.41 -18.60 10.72
C GLN A 284 0.02 -18.45 10.19
N VAL A 285 0.96 -19.26 10.70
CA VAL A 285 2.32 -19.34 10.16
C VAL A 285 2.29 -19.93 8.75
N PHE A 286 1.47 -20.96 8.51
CA PHE A 286 1.28 -21.52 7.17
C PHE A 286 0.62 -20.54 6.19
N ILE A 287 -0.30 -19.69 6.65
CA ILE A 287 -0.86 -18.61 5.83
C ILE A 287 0.23 -17.61 5.45
N MET A 288 1.01 -17.16 6.43
CA MET A 288 2.07 -16.17 6.23
C MET A 288 3.13 -16.63 5.22
N PHE A 289 3.51 -17.91 5.27
CA PHE A 289 4.46 -18.49 4.32
C PHE A 289 3.82 -19.07 3.06
N GLY A 290 2.50 -18.99 2.90
CA GLY A 290 1.77 -19.61 1.78
C GLY A 290 1.79 -21.15 1.78
N LEU A 291 2.31 -21.79 2.83
CA LEU A 291 2.41 -23.24 2.95
C LEU A 291 1.04 -23.92 3.02
N HIS A 292 0.00 -23.18 3.39
CA HIS A 292 -1.35 -23.70 3.49
C HIS A 292 -1.91 -24.21 2.15
N TRP A 293 -1.43 -23.69 1.01
CA TRP A 293 -1.78 -24.17 -0.34
C TRP A 293 -1.30 -25.59 -0.61
N GLY A 294 -0.23 -26.03 0.06
CA GLY A 294 0.27 -27.41 -0.03
C GLY A 294 -0.69 -28.45 0.53
N PHE A 295 -1.64 -28.05 1.39
CA PHE A 295 -2.65 -28.96 1.94
C PHE A 295 -3.87 -29.15 1.02
N ILE A 296 -4.08 -28.28 0.02
CA ILE A 296 -5.27 -28.36 -0.86
C ILE A 296 -5.32 -29.65 -1.68
N PRO A 297 -4.24 -30.10 -2.36
CA PRO A 297 -4.27 -31.37 -3.08
C PRO A 297 -4.62 -32.56 -2.18
N ILE A 298 -4.13 -32.55 -0.93
CA ILE A 298 -4.44 -33.59 0.06
C ILE A 298 -5.93 -33.54 0.42
N ALA A 299 -6.48 -32.34 0.66
CA ALA A 299 -7.89 -32.17 0.96
C ALA A 299 -8.81 -32.59 -0.20
N LEU A 300 -8.44 -32.26 -1.44
CA LEU A 300 -9.15 -32.71 -2.64
C LEU A 300 -9.09 -34.23 -2.80
N ASN A 301 -7.94 -34.84 -2.54
CA ASN A 301 -7.79 -36.29 -2.55
C ASN A 301 -8.66 -36.97 -1.47
N ASN A 302 -8.67 -36.44 -0.24
CA ASN A 302 -9.53 -36.93 0.84
C ASN A 302 -11.02 -36.81 0.47
N LEU A 303 -11.45 -35.69 -0.10
CA LEU A 303 -12.82 -35.51 -0.58
C LEU A 303 -13.17 -36.53 -1.67
N ALA A 304 -12.27 -36.79 -2.61
CA ALA A 304 -12.49 -37.74 -3.70
C ALA A 304 -12.51 -39.20 -3.23
N THR A 305 -11.68 -39.56 -2.24
CA THR A 305 -11.49 -40.97 -1.81
C THR A 305 -12.29 -41.34 -0.56
N LEU A 306 -12.39 -40.44 0.41
CA LEU A 306 -13.07 -40.64 1.70
C LEU A 306 -14.46 -39.98 1.74
N GLY A 307 -14.76 -39.04 0.83
CA GLY A 307 -16.00 -38.26 0.82
C GLY A 307 -16.02 -37.12 1.85
N TYR A 308 -14.91 -36.87 2.53
CA TYR A 308 -14.73 -35.78 3.48
C TYR A 308 -13.24 -35.46 3.63
N ASP A 309 -12.92 -34.23 4.00
CA ASP A 309 -11.58 -33.82 4.41
C ASP A 309 -11.47 -33.71 5.94
N VAL A 310 -10.25 -33.88 6.46
CA VAL A 310 -9.88 -33.64 7.87
C VAL A 310 -8.64 -32.76 8.02
N VAL A 311 -7.94 -32.48 6.92
CA VAL A 311 -6.63 -31.83 6.91
C VAL A 311 -6.78 -30.31 7.03
N MET A 312 -7.70 -29.72 6.27
CA MET A 312 -7.92 -28.27 6.27
C MET A 312 -8.77 -27.78 7.46
N ILE A 313 -9.32 -28.71 8.24
CA ILE A 313 -10.29 -28.39 9.29
C ILE A 313 -9.65 -27.66 10.45
N SER A 314 -8.45 -28.07 10.87
CA SER A 314 -7.79 -27.53 12.07
C SER A 314 -7.51 -26.02 11.98
N GLY A 315 -7.36 -25.48 10.77
CA GLY A 315 -7.23 -24.04 10.50
C GLY A 315 -8.53 -23.32 10.12
N SER A 316 -9.65 -24.03 9.99
CA SER A 316 -10.91 -23.45 9.51
C SER A 316 -11.51 -22.43 10.48
N THR A 317 -11.09 -22.44 11.75
CA THR A 317 -11.48 -21.42 12.76
C THR A 317 -10.60 -20.17 12.73
N THR A 318 -9.52 -20.14 11.95
CA THR A 318 -8.60 -18.98 11.88
C THR A 318 -9.29 -17.66 11.58
N PRO A 319 -10.22 -17.56 10.62
CA PRO A 319 -10.87 -16.28 10.37
C PRO A 319 -11.73 -15.79 11.55
N LEU A 320 -12.39 -16.70 12.26
CA LEU A 320 -13.18 -16.35 13.46
C LEU A 320 -12.28 -15.99 14.64
N ALA A 321 -11.16 -16.70 14.82
CA ALA A 321 -10.16 -16.35 15.82
C ALA A 321 -9.57 -14.95 15.55
N MET A 322 -9.22 -14.66 14.30
CA MET A 322 -8.72 -13.34 13.89
C MET A 322 -9.77 -12.25 14.07
N ALA A 323 -11.04 -12.52 13.77
CA ALA A 323 -12.13 -11.60 14.06
C ALA A 323 -12.20 -11.32 15.58
N GLY A 324 -12.18 -12.34 16.44
CA GLY A 324 -12.19 -12.16 17.89
C GLY A 324 -10.99 -11.33 18.40
N VAL A 325 -9.78 -11.69 17.96
CA VAL A 325 -8.55 -10.97 18.31
C VAL A 325 -8.59 -9.51 17.85
N THR A 326 -8.98 -9.28 16.60
CA THR A 326 -9.06 -7.94 16.02
C THR A 326 -10.12 -7.09 16.72
N LEU A 327 -11.27 -7.67 17.08
CA LEU A 327 -12.29 -7.02 17.89
C LEU A 327 -11.74 -6.64 19.27
N GLY A 328 -10.94 -7.50 19.89
CA GLY A 328 -10.27 -7.23 21.17
C GLY A 328 -9.32 -6.04 21.08
N VAL A 329 -8.56 -5.93 20.00
CA VAL A 329 -7.72 -4.74 19.72
C VAL A 329 -8.59 -3.51 19.46
N MET A 330 -9.59 -3.63 18.59
CA MET A 330 -10.48 -2.54 18.17
C MET A 330 -11.18 -1.86 19.36
N LEU A 331 -11.67 -2.64 20.32
CA LEU A 331 -12.36 -2.12 21.50
C LEU A 331 -11.43 -1.55 22.56
N LYS A 332 -10.15 -1.96 22.58
CA LYS A 332 -9.19 -1.56 23.61
C LYS A 332 -8.21 -0.48 23.17
N THR A 333 -7.95 -0.37 21.88
CA THR A 333 -6.99 0.61 21.34
C THR A 333 -7.46 2.04 21.53
N LYS A 334 -6.51 2.92 21.83
CA LYS A 334 -6.69 4.37 21.81
C LYS A 334 -6.07 5.03 20.58
N ASN A 335 -5.26 4.28 19.82
CA ASN A 335 -4.61 4.77 18.62
C ASN A 335 -5.62 4.83 17.47
N LYS A 336 -5.86 6.04 16.94
CA LYS A 336 -6.85 6.29 15.87
C LYS A 336 -6.56 5.52 14.60
N LYS A 337 -5.31 5.53 14.13
CA LYS A 337 -4.88 4.79 12.92
C LYS A 337 -5.13 3.29 13.07
N LEU A 338 -4.82 2.73 14.24
CA LEU A 338 -5.08 1.32 14.49
C LEU A 338 -6.58 1.02 14.55
N LYS A 339 -7.38 1.91 15.14
CA LYS A 339 -8.84 1.76 15.23
C LYS A 339 -9.49 1.77 13.84
N GLU A 340 -9.04 2.65 12.95
CA GLU A 340 -9.47 2.72 11.54
C GLU A 340 -9.18 1.44 10.76
N ILE A 341 -8.03 0.81 11.01
CA ILE A 341 -7.64 -0.44 10.36
C ILE A 341 -8.35 -1.66 10.99
N ALA A 342 -8.61 -1.63 12.29
CA ALA A 342 -9.12 -2.78 13.03
C ALA A 342 -10.56 -3.15 12.65
N LEU A 343 -11.45 -2.18 12.40
CA LEU A 343 -12.84 -2.48 12.04
C LEU A 343 -12.97 -3.18 10.67
N PRO A 344 -12.39 -2.68 9.56
CA PRO A 344 -12.41 -3.39 8.29
C PRO A 344 -11.71 -4.74 8.37
N ALA A 345 -10.61 -4.84 9.12
CA ALA A 345 -9.90 -6.11 9.32
C ALA A 345 -10.74 -7.14 10.09
N PHE A 346 -11.52 -6.70 11.08
CA PHE A 346 -12.49 -7.52 11.80
C PHE A 346 -13.57 -8.08 10.88
N LEU A 347 -14.21 -7.20 10.09
CA LEU A 347 -15.26 -7.59 9.15
C LEU A 347 -14.73 -8.53 8.06
N SER A 348 -13.58 -8.19 7.48
CA SER A 348 -12.88 -9.03 6.50
C SER A 348 -12.62 -10.43 7.06
N SER A 349 -12.13 -10.52 8.30
CA SER A 349 -11.84 -11.81 8.95
C SER A 349 -13.11 -12.62 9.20
N LEU A 350 -14.21 -11.97 9.60
CA LEU A 350 -15.49 -12.64 9.81
C LEU A 350 -15.99 -13.33 8.52
N PHE A 351 -15.76 -12.70 7.38
CA PHE A 351 -16.10 -13.23 6.06
C PHE A 351 -15.03 -14.15 5.45
N GLY A 352 -13.96 -14.43 6.19
CA GLY A 352 -12.97 -15.44 5.80
C GLY A 352 -11.73 -14.90 5.11
N VAL A 353 -11.57 -13.58 4.98
CA VAL A 353 -10.37 -12.94 4.42
C VAL A 353 -9.52 -12.40 5.57
N THR A 354 -8.42 -13.08 5.85
CA THR A 354 -7.62 -12.92 7.07
C THR A 354 -6.44 -11.98 6.93
N GLU A 355 -6.03 -11.68 5.69
CA GLU A 355 -4.81 -10.94 5.37
C GLU A 355 -4.80 -9.53 5.98
N PRO A 356 -5.89 -8.73 5.95
CA PRO A 356 -5.89 -7.42 6.58
C PRO A 356 -5.66 -7.48 8.10
N ALA A 357 -6.26 -8.45 8.80
CA ALA A 357 -6.06 -8.64 10.22
C ALA A 357 -4.67 -9.20 10.55
N LEU A 358 -4.20 -10.16 9.73
CA LEU A 358 -2.87 -10.75 9.88
C LEU A 358 -1.78 -9.67 9.81
N TYR A 359 -1.75 -8.92 8.72
CA TYR A 359 -0.64 -8.00 8.45
C TYR A 359 -0.85 -6.60 9.04
N GLY A 360 -2.10 -6.12 9.15
CA GLY A 360 -2.39 -4.77 9.65
C GLY A 360 -2.59 -4.68 11.17
N VAL A 361 -2.99 -5.77 11.83
CA VAL A 361 -3.35 -5.71 13.26
C VAL A 361 -2.50 -6.65 14.11
N THR A 362 -2.37 -7.91 13.72
CA THR A 362 -1.81 -8.95 14.60
C THR A 362 -0.30 -9.10 14.49
N LEU A 363 0.27 -9.33 13.29
CA LEU A 363 1.71 -9.60 13.10
C LEU A 363 2.64 -8.52 13.66
N PRO A 364 2.36 -7.20 13.51
CA PRO A 364 3.15 -6.15 14.16
C PRO A 364 3.18 -6.28 15.69
N ARG A 365 2.12 -6.87 16.28
CA ARG A 365 1.92 -7.02 17.71
C ARG A 365 2.07 -8.48 18.12
N LYS A 366 3.30 -8.94 18.31
CA LYS A 366 3.63 -10.37 18.56
C LYS A 366 2.73 -11.09 19.56
N LYS A 367 2.41 -10.46 20.71
CA LYS A 367 1.53 -11.07 21.71
C LYS A 367 0.12 -11.33 21.15
N VAL A 368 -0.39 -10.39 20.37
CA VAL A 368 -1.67 -10.50 19.67
C VAL A 368 -1.61 -11.61 18.62
N PHE A 369 -0.53 -11.67 17.82
CA PHE A 369 -0.28 -12.76 16.87
C PHE A 369 -0.28 -14.16 17.53
N TYR A 370 0.45 -14.32 18.63
CA TYR A 370 0.47 -15.61 19.36
C TYR A 370 -0.89 -15.97 19.95
N THR A 371 -1.66 -14.99 20.40
CA THR A 371 -3.01 -15.22 20.91
C THR A 371 -3.96 -15.70 19.82
N THR A 372 -3.84 -15.20 18.58
CA THR A 372 -4.54 -15.79 17.45
C THR A 372 -4.17 -17.26 17.29
N SER A 373 -2.87 -17.59 17.30
CA SER A 373 -2.40 -18.98 17.18
C SER A 373 -2.98 -19.89 18.28
N VAL A 374 -2.98 -19.44 19.54
CA VAL A 374 -3.57 -20.17 20.66
C VAL A 374 -5.08 -20.36 20.49
N ALA A 375 -5.81 -19.32 20.10
CA ALA A 375 -7.25 -19.40 19.88
C ALA A 375 -7.62 -20.38 18.76
N VAL A 376 -6.84 -20.41 17.68
CA VAL A 376 -7.02 -21.40 16.60
C VAL A 376 -6.68 -22.80 17.08
N ALA A 377 -5.61 -22.98 17.87
CA ALA A 377 -5.27 -24.28 18.46
C ALA A 377 -6.39 -24.82 19.36
N MET A 378 -7.06 -23.96 20.14
CA MET A 378 -8.22 -24.34 20.95
C MET A 378 -9.40 -24.79 20.08
N GLY A 379 -9.70 -24.04 19.01
CA GLY A 379 -10.72 -24.45 18.02
C GLY A 379 -10.36 -25.78 17.36
N GLY A 380 -9.10 -25.95 16.95
CA GLY A 380 -8.55 -27.18 16.39
C GLY A 380 -8.70 -28.38 17.33
N ALA A 381 -8.41 -28.21 18.61
CA ALA A 381 -8.59 -29.25 19.64
C ALA A 381 -10.05 -29.72 19.72
N ILE A 382 -11.01 -28.78 19.71
CA ILE A 382 -12.44 -29.07 19.75
C ILE A 382 -12.87 -29.81 18.48
N MET A 383 -12.45 -29.35 17.30
CA MET A 383 -12.74 -30.04 16.04
C MET A 383 -12.14 -31.45 16.02
N GLY A 384 -10.94 -31.63 16.58
CA GLY A 384 -10.32 -32.94 16.77
C GLY A 384 -11.13 -33.85 17.70
N LEU A 385 -11.62 -33.33 18.83
CA LEU A 385 -12.42 -34.07 19.80
C LEU A 385 -13.74 -34.59 19.19
N PHE A 386 -14.41 -33.74 18.44
CA PHE A 386 -15.68 -34.07 17.76
C PHE A 386 -15.48 -34.79 16.42
N LYS A 387 -14.22 -35.03 16.01
CA LYS A 387 -13.85 -35.60 14.71
C LYS A 387 -14.56 -34.90 13.56
N THR A 388 -14.57 -33.57 13.61
CA THR A 388 -15.20 -32.71 12.61
C THR A 388 -14.68 -33.05 11.22
N ARG A 389 -15.58 -33.00 10.22
CA ARG A 389 -15.37 -33.39 8.82
C ARG A 389 -15.95 -32.33 7.89
N ALA A 390 -15.21 -31.99 6.83
CA ALA A 390 -15.66 -31.07 5.79
C ALA A 390 -16.05 -31.88 4.56
N HIS A 391 -17.29 -31.70 4.07
CA HIS A 391 -17.87 -32.53 3.02
C HIS A 391 -17.84 -31.88 1.64
N ILE A 392 -17.66 -30.56 1.59
CA ILE A 392 -17.51 -29.80 0.35
C ILE A 392 -16.35 -28.81 0.49
N ASN A 393 -15.76 -28.48 -0.65
CA ASN A 393 -14.73 -27.45 -0.75
C ASN A 393 -15.37 -26.07 -1.00
N GLY A 394 -14.69 -25.00 -0.59
CA GLY A 394 -15.14 -23.61 -0.74
C GLY A 394 -15.87 -23.05 0.49
N GLY A 395 -15.91 -21.72 0.61
CA GLY A 395 -16.44 -21.01 1.78
C GLY A 395 -15.43 -20.91 2.93
N THR A 396 -15.25 -19.69 3.45
CA THR A 396 -14.34 -19.34 4.54
C THR A 396 -15.05 -18.47 5.57
N GLY A 397 -14.47 -18.33 6.77
CA GLY A 397 -15.10 -17.57 7.85
C GLY A 397 -16.49 -18.12 8.19
N ILE A 398 -17.47 -17.24 8.37
CA ILE A 398 -18.86 -17.66 8.65
C ILE A 398 -19.48 -18.48 7.50
N PHE A 399 -19.04 -18.26 6.25
CA PHE A 399 -19.52 -18.98 5.08
C PHE A 399 -18.92 -20.40 4.96
N ALA A 400 -18.01 -20.78 5.86
CA ALA A 400 -17.54 -22.15 5.95
C ALA A 400 -18.54 -23.11 6.61
N ILE A 401 -19.55 -22.59 7.33
CA ILE A 401 -20.53 -23.40 8.08
C ILE A 401 -21.18 -24.51 7.23
N PRO A 402 -21.67 -24.27 6.00
CA PRO A 402 -22.31 -25.31 5.19
C PRO A 402 -21.40 -26.49 4.87
N ARG A 403 -20.07 -26.30 4.90
CA ARG A 403 -19.09 -27.36 4.59
C ARG A 403 -19.11 -28.50 5.60
N PHE A 404 -19.54 -28.21 6.83
CA PHE A 404 -19.54 -29.15 7.94
C PHE A 404 -20.91 -29.82 8.13
N ILE A 405 -21.88 -29.53 7.26
CA ILE A 405 -23.17 -30.21 7.23
C ILE A 405 -22.98 -31.54 6.51
N ASN A 406 -23.31 -32.63 7.19
CA ASN A 406 -23.19 -33.96 6.61
C ASN A 406 -24.31 -34.18 5.58
N PRO A 407 -23.99 -34.56 4.32
CA PRO A 407 -25.00 -34.78 3.29
C PRO A 407 -26.02 -35.88 3.62
N LYS A 408 -25.67 -36.82 4.52
CA LYS A 408 -26.52 -37.97 4.90
C LYS A 408 -27.23 -37.75 6.24
N SER A 409 -26.50 -37.29 7.26
CA SER A 409 -27.01 -37.15 8.63
C SER A 409 -27.38 -35.72 9.03
N GLY A 410 -27.16 -34.73 8.16
CA GLY A 410 -27.45 -33.32 8.46
C GLY A 410 -26.53 -32.76 9.53
N PHE A 411 -27.11 -32.14 10.57
CA PHE A 411 -26.38 -31.52 11.68
C PHE A 411 -25.97 -32.57 12.72
N ASP A 412 -24.85 -33.23 12.47
CA ASP A 412 -24.30 -34.25 13.36
C ASP A 412 -23.28 -33.69 14.38
N ALA A 413 -22.65 -34.58 15.16
CA ALA A 413 -21.63 -34.18 16.14
C ALA A 413 -20.44 -33.44 15.50
N SER A 414 -20.10 -33.73 14.24
CA SER A 414 -19.04 -33.03 13.51
C SER A 414 -19.41 -31.56 13.29
N PHE A 415 -20.65 -31.29 12.85
CA PHE A 415 -21.19 -29.95 12.70
C PHE A 415 -21.18 -29.17 14.03
N ILE A 416 -21.69 -29.79 15.10
CA ILE A 416 -21.73 -29.17 16.44
C ILE A 416 -20.31 -28.84 16.91
N GLY A 417 -19.36 -29.76 16.69
CA GLY A 417 -17.94 -29.56 16.98
C GLY A 417 -17.36 -28.33 16.28
N PHE A 418 -17.70 -28.11 15.01
CA PHE A 418 -17.26 -26.93 14.27
C PHE A 418 -17.84 -25.63 14.84
N ILE A 419 -19.14 -25.58 15.13
CA ILE A 419 -19.77 -24.38 15.69
C ILE A 419 -19.17 -24.03 17.06
N LEU A 420 -19.01 -25.03 17.93
CA LEU A 420 -18.38 -24.83 19.23
C LEU A 420 -16.93 -24.35 19.08
N ALA A 421 -16.18 -24.93 18.15
CA ALA A 421 -14.81 -24.51 17.86
C ALA A 421 -14.72 -23.06 17.38
N CYS A 422 -15.64 -22.61 16.52
CA CYS A 422 -15.72 -21.23 16.07
C CYS A 422 -16.03 -20.26 17.22
N LEU A 423 -17.01 -20.60 18.07
CA LEU A 423 -17.37 -19.78 19.24
C LEU A 423 -16.21 -19.68 20.23
N VAL A 424 -15.55 -20.79 20.53
CA VAL A 424 -14.40 -20.81 21.43
C VAL A 424 -13.21 -20.07 20.83
N ALA A 425 -12.89 -20.26 19.55
CA ALA A 425 -11.79 -19.56 18.91
C ALA A 425 -12.03 -18.04 18.86
N PHE A 426 -13.24 -17.60 18.53
CA PHE A 426 -13.61 -16.19 18.58
C PHE A 426 -13.55 -15.64 20.01
N GLY A 427 -14.20 -16.31 20.96
CA GLY A 427 -14.28 -15.88 22.35
C GLY A 427 -12.93 -15.86 23.05
N ALA A 428 -12.12 -16.90 22.89
CA ALA A 428 -10.76 -16.95 23.42
C ALA A 428 -9.87 -15.89 22.78
N GLY A 429 -9.93 -15.74 21.45
CA GLY A 429 -9.22 -14.69 20.73
C GLY A 429 -9.56 -13.30 21.26
N PHE A 430 -10.85 -13.01 21.42
CA PHE A 430 -11.34 -11.75 21.98
C PHE A 430 -10.91 -11.53 23.42
N LEU A 431 -11.25 -12.44 24.33
CA LEU A 431 -11.02 -12.28 25.77
C LEU A 431 -9.53 -12.22 26.10
N ILE A 432 -8.72 -13.11 25.54
CA ILE A 432 -7.28 -13.14 25.80
C ILE A 432 -6.61 -11.88 25.20
N THR A 433 -7.09 -11.38 24.06
CA THR A 433 -6.55 -10.14 23.48
C THR A 433 -6.92 -8.92 24.31
N TYR A 434 -8.21 -8.78 24.62
CA TYR A 434 -8.75 -7.66 25.36
C TYR A 434 -8.18 -7.58 26.78
N PHE A 435 -8.07 -8.69 27.52
CA PHE A 435 -7.60 -8.63 28.90
C PHE A 435 -6.07 -8.73 29.04
N TYR A 436 -5.38 -9.46 28.16
CA TYR A 436 -3.97 -9.81 28.38
C TYR A 436 -3.01 -9.40 27.25
N SER A 437 -3.34 -9.72 26.01
CA SER A 437 -2.34 -9.72 24.92
C SER A 437 -2.07 -8.34 24.36
N TYR A 438 -3.10 -7.49 24.32
CA TYR A 438 -3.01 -6.14 23.78
C TYR A 438 -2.91 -5.11 24.92
N ASN A 439 -1.87 -4.28 24.88
CA ASN A 439 -1.70 -3.13 25.77
C ASN A 439 -1.62 -1.87 24.90
N PRO A 440 -2.51 -0.87 25.08
CA PRO A 440 -2.50 0.37 24.28
C PRO A 440 -1.15 1.08 24.26
N LYS A 441 -0.37 0.98 25.34
CA LYS A 441 0.98 1.56 25.43
C LYS A 441 1.97 1.01 24.39
N MET A 442 1.73 -0.20 23.86
CA MET A 442 2.58 -0.82 22.83
C MET A 442 2.58 -0.04 21.52
N ASP A 443 1.51 0.69 21.23
CA ASP A 443 1.38 1.51 20.01
C ASP A 443 1.59 3.00 20.29
N GLU A 444 1.89 3.37 21.53
CA GLU A 444 2.30 4.72 21.94
C GLU A 444 3.84 4.85 21.91
N GLU A 445 4.60 3.77 22.15
CA GLU A 445 6.07 3.76 22.10
C GLU A 445 6.65 3.78 20.67
N ASP A 446 5.95 3.20 19.68
CA ASP A 446 6.34 3.33 18.26
C ASP A 446 5.99 4.72 17.67
N ALA A 447 5.06 5.44 18.31
CA ALA A 447 4.78 6.84 18.00
C ALA A 447 5.86 7.77 18.58
N SER A 448 6.40 7.48 19.77
CA SER A 448 7.33 8.38 20.47
C SER A 448 8.76 8.41 19.90
N VAL A 449 9.17 7.45 19.07
CA VAL A 449 10.43 7.53 18.30
C VAL A 449 10.23 8.22 16.94
N SER A 450 8.97 8.39 16.49
CA SER A 450 8.62 9.11 15.26
C SER A 450 8.02 10.50 15.51
N GLU A 451 7.74 10.87 16.77
CA GLU A 451 7.06 12.12 17.15
C GLU A 451 7.97 13.12 17.90
N THR A 452 9.29 12.92 17.89
CA THR A 452 10.23 13.97 18.30
C THR A 452 11.12 14.39 17.14
N GLU A 453 10.51 15.06 16.15
CA GLU A 453 11.06 16.22 15.44
C GLU A 453 10.14 16.60 14.26
N THR A 454 8.99 17.20 14.58
CA THR A 454 8.42 18.40 13.94
C THR A 454 7.09 18.66 14.65
N GLY A 455 6.97 19.81 15.30
CA GLY A 455 5.87 20.15 16.19
C GLY A 455 4.54 20.26 15.45
N ASP A 456 3.76 19.19 15.53
CA ASP A 456 2.37 19.11 15.11
C ASP A 456 1.51 19.12 16.38
N ASN A 457 0.77 20.21 16.61
CA ASN A 457 -0.12 20.37 17.76
C ASN A 457 -1.55 20.60 17.23
N HIS A 458 -2.30 19.51 17.03
CA HIS A 458 -3.75 19.56 17.05
C HIS A 458 -4.29 18.54 18.07
N PRO A 459 -4.97 18.98 19.14
CA PRO A 459 -5.66 18.09 20.04
C PRO A 459 -7.02 17.70 19.44
N THR A 460 -7.29 16.41 19.34
CA THR A 460 -8.61 15.90 18.98
C THR A 460 -9.40 15.49 20.22
N ASN A 461 -10.47 16.22 20.52
CA ASN A 461 -11.62 15.70 21.25
C ASN A 461 -12.82 15.69 20.29
N GLU A 462 -13.39 14.52 20.04
CA GLU A 462 -14.74 14.42 19.47
C GLU A 462 -15.74 14.92 20.50
N THR A 463 -16.05 16.21 20.42
CA THR A 463 -17.43 16.67 20.46
C THR A 463 -17.77 16.93 18.99
N ILE A 464 -18.98 16.63 18.51
CA ILE A 464 -19.39 17.06 17.16
C ILE A 464 -19.22 18.58 17.13
N ALA A 465 -18.11 19.05 16.57
CA ALA A 465 -17.89 20.45 16.29
C ALA A 465 -18.75 20.76 15.07
N PRO A 466 -19.44 21.91 15.04
CA PRO A 466 -20.13 22.35 13.84
C PRO A 466 -19.11 22.38 12.71
N SER A 467 -19.46 21.85 11.54
CA SER A 467 -18.75 22.13 10.29
C SER A 467 -18.50 23.63 10.23
N ALA A 468 -17.24 24.05 10.22
CA ALA A 468 -16.92 25.46 10.14
C ALA A 468 -16.93 25.85 8.67
N GLU A 469 -17.68 26.92 8.37
CA GLU A 469 -17.76 27.51 7.05
C GLU A 469 -16.88 28.75 7.04
N TYR A 470 -15.91 28.79 6.12
CA TYR A 470 -14.99 29.90 5.97
C TYR A 470 -15.21 30.56 4.60
N GLU A 471 -15.48 31.85 4.60
CA GLU A 471 -15.59 32.66 3.38
C GLU A 471 -14.23 33.29 3.04
N ILE A 472 -13.65 32.87 1.93
CA ILE A 472 -12.40 33.42 1.40
C ILE A 472 -12.74 34.52 0.40
N LEU A 473 -12.35 35.75 0.72
CA LEU A 473 -12.52 36.88 -0.19
C LEU A 473 -11.60 36.79 -1.40
N SER A 474 -11.94 37.49 -2.48
CA SER A 474 -11.07 37.53 -3.65
C SER A 474 -9.76 38.28 -3.36
N PRO A 475 -8.58 37.67 -3.60
CA PRO A 475 -7.30 38.34 -3.42
C PRO A 475 -6.98 39.31 -4.57
N VAL A 476 -7.71 39.26 -5.69
CA VAL A 476 -7.52 40.14 -6.85
C VAL A 476 -8.88 40.56 -7.42
N LYS A 477 -8.96 41.80 -7.91
CA LYS A 477 -10.18 42.35 -8.52
C LYS A 477 -10.20 42.07 -10.02
N GLY A 478 -11.26 41.46 -10.55
CA GLY A 478 -11.31 41.14 -11.98
C GLY A 478 -12.48 40.27 -12.42
N GLU A 479 -12.38 39.78 -13.66
CA GLU A 479 -13.34 38.85 -14.26
C GLU A 479 -12.98 37.41 -13.87
N ILE A 480 -13.96 36.62 -13.42
CA ILE A 480 -13.76 35.22 -13.06
C ILE A 480 -13.77 34.36 -14.33
N ILE A 481 -12.80 33.44 -14.39
CA ILE A 481 -12.74 32.37 -15.38
C ILE A 481 -12.65 30.99 -14.69
N PRO A 482 -13.41 29.99 -15.14
CA PRO A 482 -13.26 28.62 -14.65
C PRO A 482 -11.85 28.08 -14.87
N LEU A 483 -11.34 27.26 -13.92
CA LEU A 483 -9.99 26.70 -14.03
C LEU A 483 -9.79 25.86 -15.28
N ASP A 484 -10.81 25.13 -15.73
CA ASP A 484 -10.75 24.28 -16.92
C ASP A 484 -10.59 25.07 -18.25
N GLN A 485 -10.80 26.39 -18.21
CA GLN A 485 -10.56 27.31 -19.33
C GLN A 485 -9.13 27.87 -19.33
N LEU A 486 -8.33 27.59 -18.30
CA LEU A 486 -6.92 27.97 -18.26
C LEU A 486 -6.09 27.08 -19.21
N LYS A 487 -5.12 27.69 -19.89
CA LYS A 487 -4.25 26.99 -20.85
C LYS A 487 -3.27 26.01 -20.20
N ASP A 488 -2.89 26.26 -18.94
CA ASP A 488 -1.93 25.43 -18.23
C ASP A 488 -2.61 24.21 -17.60
N ALA A 489 -2.07 23.02 -17.91
CA ALA A 489 -2.63 21.74 -17.51
C ALA A 489 -2.52 21.47 -16.00
N ALA A 490 -1.56 22.07 -15.29
CA ALA A 490 -1.43 21.89 -13.84
C ALA A 490 -2.59 22.54 -13.09
N PHE A 491 -3.10 23.67 -13.58
CA PHE A 491 -4.26 24.36 -13.02
C PHE A 491 -5.59 23.83 -13.57
N SER A 492 -5.71 23.63 -14.90
CA SER A 492 -6.99 23.24 -15.52
C SER A 492 -7.44 21.82 -15.22
N THR A 493 -6.53 20.94 -14.78
CA THR A 493 -6.87 19.57 -14.35
C THR A 493 -7.17 19.45 -12.85
N GLY A 494 -7.04 20.53 -12.07
CA GLY A 494 -7.20 20.52 -10.62
C GLY A 494 -6.09 19.78 -9.87
N LEU A 495 -4.96 19.48 -10.52
CA LEU A 495 -3.84 18.75 -9.90
C LEU A 495 -3.25 19.47 -8.68
N LEU A 496 -3.26 20.80 -8.71
CA LEU A 496 -2.73 21.66 -7.65
C LEU A 496 -3.76 22.06 -6.58
N GLY A 497 -5.03 21.68 -6.74
CA GLY A 497 -6.12 22.05 -5.85
C GLY A 497 -7.35 22.60 -6.58
N ASP A 498 -8.39 22.93 -5.81
CA ASP A 498 -9.62 23.57 -6.31
C ASP A 498 -9.57 25.09 -6.14
N GLY A 499 -10.27 25.79 -7.04
CA GLY A 499 -10.34 27.24 -7.01
C GLY A 499 -10.95 27.82 -8.29
N LEU A 500 -10.59 29.07 -8.57
CA LEU A 500 -11.02 29.84 -9.73
C LEU A 500 -9.84 30.61 -10.34
N GLY A 501 -9.88 30.89 -11.63
CA GLY A 501 -8.99 31.87 -12.27
C GLY A 501 -9.63 33.25 -12.28
N ILE A 502 -8.82 34.29 -12.23
CA ILE A 502 -9.28 35.69 -12.35
C ILE A 502 -8.43 36.41 -13.38
N ILE A 503 -9.05 37.19 -14.26
CA ILE A 503 -8.37 38.15 -15.13
C ILE A 503 -8.36 39.50 -14.41
N PRO A 504 -7.24 39.92 -13.80
CA PRO A 504 -7.17 41.09 -12.95
C PRO A 504 -7.38 42.38 -13.75
N SER A 505 -8.19 43.27 -13.17
CA SER A 505 -8.42 44.64 -13.63
C SER A 505 -7.57 45.68 -12.88
N GLU A 506 -6.94 45.26 -11.78
CA GLU A 506 -6.02 46.07 -10.97
C GLU A 506 -4.73 45.28 -10.72
N GLY A 507 -3.58 45.96 -10.83
CA GLY A 507 -2.24 45.41 -10.60
C GLY A 507 -1.88 45.23 -9.12
N LYS A 508 -2.81 44.73 -8.30
CA LYS A 508 -2.61 44.54 -6.86
C LYS A 508 -3.23 43.23 -6.38
N LEU A 509 -2.51 42.55 -5.49
CA LEU A 509 -2.93 41.36 -4.79
C LEU A 509 -3.08 41.69 -3.30
N TYR A 510 -4.26 41.42 -2.77
CA TYR A 510 -4.65 41.70 -1.39
C TYR A 510 -4.77 40.40 -0.59
N ALA A 511 -4.52 40.48 0.71
CA ALA A 511 -4.74 39.39 1.64
C ALA A 511 -6.26 39.12 1.81
N PRO A 512 -6.75 37.90 1.50
CA PRO A 512 -8.18 37.59 1.59
C PRO A 512 -8.66 37.38 3.04
N GLU A 513 -7.75 36.98 3.92
CA GLU A 513 -7.92 36.77 5.36
C GLU A 513 -6.63 37.16 6.10
N ASP A 514 -6.63 37.14 7.43
CA ASP A 514 -5.40 37.18 8.23
C ASP A 514 -4.61 35.89 8.03
N GLY A 515 -3.27 35.96 8.06
CA GLY A 515 -2.44 34.78 7.87
C GLY A 515 -0.94 35.06 7.75
N GLU A 516 -0.21 34.09 7.20
CA GLU A 516 1.24 34.12 7.01
C GLU A 516 1.64 33.71 5.58
N VAL A 517 2.67 34.37 5.04
CA VAL A 517 3.24 34.03 3.73
C VAL A 517 4.10 32.77 3.87
N THR A 518 3.58 31.62 3.46
CA THR A 518 4.32 30.35 3.53
C THR A 518 5.38 30.24 2.45
N VAL A 519 5.11 30.80 1.26
CA VAL A 519 6.06 30.85 0.15
C VAL A 519 5.85 32.10 -0.70
N LEU A 520 6.94 32.81 -0.96
CA LEU A 520 7.00 33.83 -2.02
C LEU A 520 7.98 33.33 -3.07
N PHE A 521 7.52 33.18 -4.32
CA PHE A 521 8.35 32.61 -5.38
C PHE A 521 9.45 33.60 -5.78
N PRO A 522 10.67 33.14 -6.16
CA PRO A 522 11.81 34.04 -6.43
C PRO A 522 11.57 35.11 -7.50
N THR A 523 10.69 34.82 -8.46
CA THR A 523 10.31 35.75 -9.54
C THR A 523 9.03 36.53 -9.21
N ASN A 524 8.56 36.50 -7.96
CA ASN A 524 7.42 37.25 -7.40
C ASN A 524 6.06 37.08 -8.11
N HIS A 525 5.98 36.21 -9.11
CA HIS A 525 4.76 35.92 -9.86
C HIS A 525 3.71 35.13 -9.06
N ALA A 526 4.09 34.46 -7.97
CA ALA A 526 3.18 33.66 -7.18
C ALA A 526 3.46 33.80 -5.68
N ILE A 527 2.39 33.70 -4.90
CA ILE A 527 2.40 33.78 -3.44
C ILE A 527 1.54 32.64 -2.86
N GLY A 528 2.13 31.86 -1.97
CA GLY A 528 1.45 30.88 -1.15
C GLY A 528 1.26 31.41 0.26
N MET A 529 0.08 31.17 0.81
CA MET A 529 -0.41 31.73 2.06
C MET A 529 -0.99 30.60 2.92
N LEU A 530 -0.75 30.65 4.22
CA LEU A 530 -1.51 29.90 5.20
C LEU A 530 -2.39 30.91 5.95
N LEU A 531 -3.69 30.79 5.78
CA LEU A 531 -4.66 31.65 6.46
C LEU A 531 -4.84 31.20 7.92
N ASP A 532 -5.23 32.10 8.81
CA ASP A 532 -5.48 31.78 10.23
C ASP A 532 -6.61 30.73 10.41
N SER A 533 -7.46 30.58 9.39
CA SER A 533 -8.46 29.50 9.24
C SER A 533 -7.86 28.11 8.99
N GLY A 534 -6.55 28.00 8.70
CA GLY A 534 -5.88 26.73 8.34
C GLY A 534 -5.94 26.39 6.85
N ILE A 535 -6.51 27.28 6.03
CA ILE A 535 -6.62 27.10 4.57
C ILE A 535 -5.30 27.51 3.91
N GLU A 536 -4.75 26.64 3.07
CA GLU A 536 -3.58 26.94 2.26
C GLU A 536 -4.02 27.50 0.91
N LEU A 537 -3.66 28.75 0.60
CA LEU A 537 -4.05 29.43 -0.63
C LEU A 537 -2.82 29.78 -1.48
N LEU A 538 -2.84 29.40 -2.76
CA LEU A 538 -1.86 29.76 -3.76
C LEU A 538 -2.47 30.72 -4.78
N VAL A 539 -1.88 31.90 -4.94
CA VAL A 539 -2.24 32.86 -5.98
C VAL A 539 -1.07 32.99 -6.96
N HIS A 540 -1.32 32.74 -8.24
CA HIS A 540 -0.32 32.79 -9.30
C HIS A 540 -0.70 33.87 -10.32
N VAL A 541 0.00 35.00 -10.36
CA VAL A 541 -0.34 36.16 -11.18
C VAL A 541 0.15 36.01 -12.61
N GLY A 542 -0.79 35.82 -13.53
CA GLY A 542 -0.54 35.62 -14.96
C GLY A 542 0.05 34.26 -15.31
N MET A 543 -0.15 33.82 -16.56
CA MET A 543 0.35 32.52 -17.03
C MET A 543 1.74 32.65 -17.64
N ASP A 544 2.63 31.69 -17.33
CA ASP A 544 4.04 31.66 -17.74
C ASP A 544 4.88 32.89 -17.30
N THR A 545 4.34 33.75 -16.44
CA THR A 545 4.99 34.98 -15.93
C THR A 545 6.22 34.71 -15.07
N VAL A 546 6.49 33.45 -14.72
CA VAL A 546 7.77 33.02 -14.14
C VAL A 546 8.96 33.41 -15.05
N ASP A 547 8.77 33.40 -16.37
CA ASP A 547 9.78 33.74 -17.37
C ASP A 547 10.08 35.25 -17.44
N LEU A 548 9.26 36.09 -16.79
CA LEU A 548 9.57 37.51 -16.60
C LEU A 548 10.69 37.75 -15.59
N THR A 549 11.13 36.71 -14.87
CA THR A 549 12.28 36.74 -13.94
C THR A 549 12.18 37.80 -12.85
N GLY A 550 10.96 38.14 -12.41
CA GLY A 550 10.70 39.15 -11.39
C GLY A 550 10.51 40.58 -11.92
N ASN A 551 10.65 40.79 -13.24
CA ASN A 551 10.29 42.08 -13.83
C ASN A 551 8.78 42.30 -13.72
N TYR A 552 8.37 43.55 -13.50
CA TYR A 552 6.97 43.98 -13.39
C TYR A 552 6.23 43.53 -12.13
N PHE A 553 6.93 42.93 -11.17
CA PHE A 553 6.39 42.53 -9.87
C PHE A 553 7.15 43.23 -8.73
N GLU A 554 6.42 43.83 -7.80
CA GLU A 554 6.97 44.45 -6.59
C GLU A 554 6.34 43.81 -5.35
N PRO A 555 7.02 42.87 -4.67
CA PRO A 555 6.51 42.24 -3.46
C PRO A 555 6.59 43.22 -2.28
N LEU A 556 5.49 43.36 -1.54
CA LEU A 556 5.41 44.20 -0.34
C LEU A 556 5.58 43.38 0.97
N VAL A 557 5.70 42.06 0.83
CA VAL A 557 5.91 41.09 1.92
C VAL A 557 7.06 40.13 1.59
N LYS A 558 7.56 39.42 2.59
CA LYS A 558 8.57 38.37 2.47
C LYS A 558 8.04 37.04 3.00
N GLN A 559 8.68 35.94 2.61
CA GLN A 559 8.37 34.61 3.16
C GLN A 559 8.51 34.63 4.70
N GLY A 560 7.48 34.16 5.40
CA GLY A 560 7.35 34.15 6.86
C GLY A 560 6.74 35.41 7.46
N ASP A 561 6.43 36.44 6.66
CA ASP A 561 5.74 37.63 7.15
C ASP A 561 4.26 37.31 7.45
N LYS A 562 3.77 37.81 8.58
CA LYS A 562 2.34 37.82 8.89
C LYS A 562 1.67 39.03 8.24
N PHE A 563 0.44 38.86 7.80
CA PHE A 563 -0.38 39.92 7.20
C PHE A 563 -1.78 39.98 7.79
N LYS A 564 -2.46 41.10 7.55
CA LYS A 564 -3.87 41.31 7.91
C LYS A 564 -4.75 41.37 6.66
N LYS A 565 -5.99 40.91 6.80
CA LYS A 565 -7.03 40.96 5.77
C LYS A 565 -7.09 42.36 5.14
N GLY A 566 -7.08 42.41 3.80
CA GLY A 566 -7.08 43.64 3.02
C GLY A 566 -5.72 44.32 2.86
N GLN A 567 -4.64 43.78 3.43
CA GLN A 567 -3.28 44.27 3.18
C GLN A 567 -2.84 43.95 1.75
N VAL A 568 -2.19 44.90 1.07
CA VAL A 568 -1.56 44.65 -0.24
C VAL A 568 -0.29 43.82 -0.02
N LEU A 569 -0.21 42.66 -0.67
CA LEU A 569 0.92 41.73 -0.55
C LEU A 569 1.89 41.85 -1.73
N LEU A 570 1.36 42.12 -2.93
CA LEU A 570 2.12 42.20 -4.17
C LEU A 570 1.48 43.23 -5.10
N THR A 571 2.29 44.07 -5.73
CA THR A 571 1.89 44.93 -6.85
C THR A 571 2.52 44.42 -8.14
N PHE A 572 1.81 44.58 -9.26
CA PHE A 572 2.28 44.15 -10.58
C PHE A 572 1.79 45.07 -11.70
N ASP A 573 2.58 45.21 -12.76
CA ASP A 573 2.28 46.07 -13.90
C ASP A 573 1.56 45.28 -15.00
N ILE A 574 0.24 45.43 -15.05
CA ILE A 574 -0.64 44.76 -16.01
C ILE A 574 -0.24 45.07 -17.47
N GLU A 575 -0.06 46.35 -17.81
CA GLU A 575 0.24 46.77 -19.19
C GLU A 575 1.60 46.23 -19.65
N ALA A 576 2.57 46.21 -18.75
CA ALA A 576 3.90 45.69 -19.05
C ALA A 576 3.92 44.17 -19.24
N ILE A 577 3.15 43.42 -18.43
CA ILE A 577 3.03 41.95 -18.55
C ILE A 577 2.38 41.58 -19.89
N GLU A 578 1.29 42.24 -20.28
CA GLU A 578 0.63 42.00 -21.57
C GLU A 578 1.53 42.37 -22.74
N LYS A 579 2.24 43.51 -22.66
CA LYS A 579 3.17 43.95 -23.70
C LYS A 579 4.37 43.01 -23.85
N ALA A 580 4.75 42.32 -22.78
CA ALA A 580 5.76 41.27 -22.81
C ALA A 580 5.26 39.94 -23.40
N GLY A 581 3.96 39.84 -23.73
CA GLY A 581 3.35 38.70 -24.41
C GLY A 581 2.80 37.61 -23.48
N TYR A 582 2.66 37.89 -22.19
CA TYR A 582 2.16 36.94 -21.19
C TYR A 582 0.68 37.21 -20.88
N GLY A 583 -0.03 36.15 -20.52
CA GLY A 583 -1.43 36.23 -20.11
C GLY A 583 -1.58 36.69 -18.67
N LEU A 584 -2.69 37.35 -18.35
CA LEU A 584 -3.01 37.83 -17.01
C LEU A 584 -3.87 36.85 -16.20
N GLU A 585 -4.23 35.71 -16.77
CA GLU A 585 -5.02 34.69 -16.09
C GLU A 585 -4.34 34.31 -14.78
N THR A 586 -4.99 34.62 -13.66
CA THR A 586 -4.44 34.52 -12.31
C THR A 586 -5.18 33.45 -11.51
N PRO A 587 -4.68 32.21 -11.42
CA PRO A 587 -5.27 31.17 -10.61
C PRO A 587 -5.20 31.51 -9.11
N VAL A 588 -6.33 31.34 -8.42
CA VAL A 588 -6.47 31.37 -6.96
C VAL A 588 -6.94 29.99 -6.50
N ILE A 589 -6.04 29.24 -5.88
CA ILE A 589 -6.17 27.80 -5.63
C ILE A 589 -6.01 27.47 -4.15
N VAL A 590 -6.88 26.64 -3.60
CA VAL A 590 -6.72 26.03 -2.28
C VAL A 590 -5.86 24.77 -2.45
N THR A 591 -4.70 24.69 -1.82
CA THR A 591 -3.74 23.58 -2.07
C THR A 591 -3.95 22.37 -1.16
N ASN A 592 -4.59 22.56 0.00
CA ASN A 592 -4.91 21.50 0.95
C ASN A 592 -6.34 20.96 0.81
N THR A 593 -6.92 20.93 -0.40
CA THR A 593 -8.31 20.46 -0.62
C THR A 593 -8.63 19.07 -0.11
N LYS A 594 -7.65 18.18 -0.02
CA LYS A 594 -7.82 16.81 0.49
C LYS A 594 -8.09 16.75 1.99
N ASP A 595 -7.77 17.83 2.70
CA ASP A 595 -7.98 17.97 4.14
C ASP A 595 -9.29 18.70 4.47
N LEU A 596 -10.05 19.11 3.44
CA LEU A 596 -11.31 19.87 3.54
C LEU A 596 -12.51 18.99 3.12
N LEU A 597 -13.71 19.32 3.63
CA LEU A 597 -14.95 18.62 3.24
C LEU A 597 -15.46 19.05 1.86
N ASP A 598 -15.43 20.36 1.56
CA ASP A 598 -15.83 20.90 0.25
C ASP A 598 -15.24 22.30 -0.02
N VAL A 599 -15.14 22.66 -1.30
CA VAL A 599 -14.71 23.98 -1.80
C VAL A 599 -15.74 24.50 -2.79
N LEU A 600 -16.67 25.32 -2.31
CA LEU A 600 -17.73 25.92 -3.11
C LEU A 600 -17.21 27.18 -3.80
N LYS A 601 -17.51 27.31 -5.09
CA LYS A 601 -17.06 28.41 -5.96
C LYS A 601 -18.21 29.39 -6.13
N THR A 602 -17.92 30.69 -6.17
CA THR A 602 -18.94 31.69 -6.51
C THR A 602 -19.41 31.55 -7.97
N ASP A 603 -20.68 31.86 -8.21
CA ASP A 603 -21.29 31.91 -9.56
C ASP A 603 -21.21 33.31 -10.21
N GLU A 604 -20.62 34.28 -9.50
CA GLU A 604 -20.45 35.64 -10.00
C GLU A 604 -19.45 35.70 -11.17
N LYS A 605 -19.67 36.63 -12.10
CA LYS A 605 -18.79 36.82 -13.26
C LYS A 605 -17.62 37.77 -13.00
N ASN A 606 -17.78 38.68 -12.05
CA ASN A 606 -16.77 39.65 -11.66
C ASN A 606 -16.70 39.69 -10.14
N VAL A 607 -15.51 39.95 -9.61
CA VAL A 607 -15.27 40.07 -8.17
C VAL A 607 -14.46 41.32 -7.86
N ASP A 608 -14.85 42.00 -6.79
CA ASP A 608 -14.01 42.94 -6.06
C ASP A 608 -13.32 42.25 -4.88
N THR A 609 -12.34 42.91 -4.26
CA THR A 609 -11.58 42.33 -3.13
C THR A 609 -12.41 42.19 -1.85
N SER A 610 -13.61 42.78 -1.81
CA SER A 610 -14.59 42.62 -0.74
C SER A 610 -15.51 41.43 -0.92
N ASP A 611 -15.53 40.81 -2.11
CA ASP A 611 -16.50 39.78 -2.48
C ASP A 611 -15.95 38.39 -2.15
N VAL A 612 -16.85 37.47 -1.80
CA VAL A 612 -16.50 36.08 -1.50
C VAL A 612 -16.22 35.34 -2.81
N LEU A 613 -15.01 34.78 -2.91
CA LEU A 613 -14.58 33.99 -4.07
C LEU A 613 -14.83 32.50 -3.86
N LEU A 614 -14.49 32.00 -2.68
CA LEU A 614 -14.60 30.59 -2.30
C LEU A 614 -15.23 30.46 -0.90
N THR A 615 -16.12 29.49 -0.75
CA THR A 615 -16.66 29.08 0.56
C THR A 615 -16.15 27.69 0.88
N ILE A 616 -15.42 27.57 1.99
CA ILE A 616 -14.71 26.35 2.40
C ILE A 616 -15.44 25.70 3.57
N ILE A 617 -15.67 24.39 3.46
CA ILE A 617 -16.26 23.59 4.53
C ILE A 617 -15.17 22.69 5.10
N THR A 618 -14.88 22.85 6.40
CA THR A 618 -13.87 22.04 7.14
C THR A 618 -14.53 21.04 8.08
#